data_AF-A0A536UWR5-F1
#
_entry.id   AF-A0A536UWR5-F1
#
_cell.length_a   1.000
_cell.length_b   1.000
_cell.length_c   1.000
_cell.angle_alpha   90.00
_cell.angle_beta   90.00
_cell.angle_gamma   90.00
#
_symmetry.space_group_name_H-M   'P 1'
#
loop_
_entity.id
_entity.type
_entity.pdbx_description
1 polymer ?
#
loop_
_entity_poly.entity_id
_entity_poly.type
_entity_poly.pdbx_seq_one_letter_code
_entity_poly.pdbx_strand_id
1 'polypeptide(L)' 'SLGDDLKFVFITSAAASSAGDELKVTVTPSTAAKCERCWHYRDDVGADAAHPTICGRCTSNLYGAGEERRIA' A
#
# COMPACT_ATOMS: atom_id res chain seq x y z
N SER A 1 2.35 15.59 7.42
CA SER A 1 1.98 14.94 6.14
C SER A 1 1.33 13.61 6.45
N LEU A 2 0.41 13.13 5.59
CA LEU A 2 -0.24 11.83 5.75
C LEU A 2 0.71 10.65 5.47
N GLY A 3 1.90 10.90 4.89
CA GLY A 3 2.90 9.86 4.64
C GLY A 3 2.33 8.66 3.89
N ASP A 4 2.71 7.45 4.30
CA ASP A 4 2.24 6.19 3.72
C ASP A 4 0.74 5.91 3.92
N ASP A 5 0.10 6.60 4.87
CA ASP A 5 -1.34 6.49 5.14
C ASP A 5 -2.17 7.27 4.10
N LEU A 6 -1.56 8.11 3.25
CA LEU A 6 -2.24 8.87 2.19
C LEU A 6 -3.06 7.96 1.26
N LYS A 7 -2.56 6.77 0.96
CA LYS A 7 -3.25 5.77 0.13
C LYS A 7 -4.56 5.27 0.76
N PHE A 8 -4.66 5.28 2.10
CA PHE A 8 -5.88 4.89 2.80
C PHE A 8 -6.94 5.99 2.74
N VAL A 9 -6.54 7.26 2.74
CA VAL A 9 -7.48 8.39 2.59
C VAL A 9 -8.09 8.42 1.19
N PHE A 10 -7.29 8.15 0.16
CA PHE A 10 -7.75 8.14 -1.24
C PHE A 10 -8.24 6.78 -1.74
N ILE A 11 -8.22 5.74 -0.89
CA ILE A 11 -8.64 4.37 -1.25
C ILE A 11 -7.88 3.88 -2.51
N THR A 12 -6.58 4.11 -2.56
CA THR A 12 -5.69 3.68 -3.66
C THR A 12 -4.64 2.67 -3.19
N SER A 13 -3.96 2.02 -4.13
CA SER A 13 -2.86 1.09 -3.81
C SER A 13 -1.59 1.79 -3.32
N ALA A 14 -1.31 2.96 -3.88
CA ALA A 14 -0.24 3.85 -3.49
C ALA A 14 -0.67 5.30 -3.73
N ALA A 15 -0.12 6.22 -2.95
CA ALA A 15 -0.27 7.66 -3.16
C ALA A 15 0.98 8.34 -2.62
N ALA A 16 1.51 9.29 -3.38
CA ALA A 16 2.61 10.14 -2.96
C ALA A 16 2.25 11.59 -3.27
N SER A 17 2.74 12.50 -2.44
CA SER A 17 2.64 13.93 -2.67
C SER A 17 4.03 14.55 -2.68
N SER A 18 4.19 15.59 -3.48
CA SER A 18 5.40 16.40 -3.54
C SER A 18 5.00 17.87 -3.63
N ALA A 19 5.88 18.77 -3.21
CA ALA A 19 5.66 20.20 -3.35
C ALA A 19 5.73 20.60 -4.83
N GLY A 20 4.83 21.49 -5.25
CA GLY A 20 4.79 22.05 -6.60
C GLY A 20 4.14 23.43 -6.58
N ASP A 21 4.37 24.20 -7.64
CA ASP A 21 3.89 25.58 -7.76
C ASP A 21 2.37 25.66 -8.02
N GLU A 22 1.78 24.56 -8.51
CA GLU A 22 0.37 24.43 -8.82
C GLU A 22 -0.19 23.07 -8.39
N LEU A 23 -1.51 22.97 -8.24
CA LEU A 23 -2.19 21.71 -7.94
C LEU A 23 -2.18 20.82 -9.18
N LYS A 24 -1.50 19.67 -9.10
CA LYS A 24 -1.45 18.67 -10.16
C LYS A 24 -1.72 17.28 -9.61
N VAL A 25 -2.46 16.48 -10.38
CA VAL A 25 -2.77 15.08 -10.07
C VAL A 25 -2.43 14.22 -11.28
N THR A 26 -1.83 13.06 -11.05
CA THR A 26 -1.58 12.05 -12.07
C THR A 26 -2.00 10.70 -11.52
N VAL A 27 -2.75 9.93 -12.32
CA VAL A 27 -3.29 8.63 -11.93
C VAL A 27 -2.93 7.62 -13.00
N THR A 28 -2.35 6.50 -12.58
CA THR A 28 -2.00 5.38 -13.46
C THR A 28 -2.38 4.06 -12.77
N PRO A 29 -2.82 3.05 -13.53
CA PRO A 29 -2.95 1.70 -12.99
C PRO A 29 -1.62 1.20 -12.41
N SER A 30 -1.69 0.48 -11.31
CA SER A 30 -0.51 -0.18 -10.74
C SER A 30 -0.06 -1.34 -11.63
N THR A 31 1.25 -1.50 -11.79
CA THR A 31 1.86 -2.65 -12.49
C THR A 31 2.20 -3.81 -11.55
N ALA A 32 2.13 -3.59 -10.24
CA ALA A 32 2.39 -4.61 -9.23
C ALA A 32 1.33 -5.71 -9.20
N ALA A 33 1.53 -6.76 -8.39
CA ALA A 33 0.53 -7.82 -8.21
C ALA A 33 -0.52 -7.41 -7.15
N LYS A 34 -1.77 -7.86 -7.32
CA LYS A 34 -2.85 -7.65 -6.35
C LYS A 34 -2.66 -8.59 -5.16
N CYS A 35 -2.64 -8.05 -3.95
CA CYS A 35 -2.71 -8.84 -2.72
C CYS A 35 -4.14 -9.37 -2.50
N GLU A 36 -4.31 -10.68 -2.30
CA GLU A 36 -5.64 -11.29 -2.15
C GLU A 36 -6.37 -10.91 -0.86
N ARG A 37 -5.64 -10.48 0.17
CA ARG A 37 -6.22 -10.10 1.47
C ARG A 37 -6.64 -8.64 1.57
N CYS A 38 -5.73 -7.72 1.24
CA CYS A 38 -6.00 -6.28 1.39
C CYS A 38 -6.41 -5.59 0.09
N TRP A 39 -6.36 -6.29 -1.03
CA TRP A 39 -6.68 -5.81 -2.39
C TRP A 39 -5.86 -4.63 -2.91
N HIS A 40 -4.85 -4.15 -2.16
CA HIS A 40 -3.85 -3.25 -2.70
C HIS A 40 -2.90 -4.02 -3.63
N TYR A 41 -2.49 -3.35 -4.70
CA TYR A 41 -1.45 -3.81 -5.59
C TYR A 41 -0.09 -3.43 -4.99
N ARG A 42 0.79 -4.41 -4.75
CA ARG A 42 2.10 -4.19 -4.13
C ARG A 42 3.19 -5.09 -4.72
N ASP A 43 4.41 -4.57 -4.77
CA ASP A 43 5.56 -5.29 -5.33
C ASP A 43 6.03 -6.46 -4.46
N ASP A 44 5.64 -6.47 -3.18
CA ASP A 44 6.03 -7.49 -2.21
C ASP A 44 4.96 -8.56 -1.99
N VAL A 45 3.99 -8.69 -2.90
CA VAL A 45 3.11 -9.86 -2.92
C VAL A 45 3.95 -11.11 -3.16
N GLY A 46 3.81 -12.09 -2.27
CA GLY A 46 4.59 -13.32 -2.29
C GLY A 46 6.03 -13.20 -1.77
N ALA A 47 6.35 -12.09 -1.06
CA ALA A 47 7.64 -11.96 -0.37
C ALA A 47 7.87 -13.04 0.70
N ASP A 48 6.79 -13.55 1.30
CA ASP A 48 6.82 -14.74 2.17
C ASP A 48 6.40 -15.97 1.37
N ALA A 49 7.30 -16.95 1.25
CA ALA A 49 7.05 -18.20 0.52
C ALA A 49 5.92 -19.04 1.14
N ALA A 50 5.64 -18.91 2.45
CA ALA A 50 4.50 -19.56 3.08
C ALA A 50 3.16 -18.90 2.70
N HIS A 51 3.20 -17.67 2.20
CA HIS A 51 2.02 -16.87 1.86
C HIS A 51 2.17 -16.18 0.48
N PRO A 52 2.21 -16.96 -0.62
CA PRO A 52 2.62 -16.48 -1.95
C PRO A 52 1.65 -15.47 -2.59
N THR A 53 0.41 -15.36 -2.10
CA THR A 53 -0.64 -14.51 -2.70
C THR A 53 -0.95 -13.23 -1.90
N ILE A 54 -0.24 -12.99 -0.80
CA ILE A 54 -0.43 -11.79 0.03
C ILE A 54 0.87 -10.98 0.12
N CYS A 55 0.73 -9.68 0.38
CA CYS A 55 1.85 -8.77 0.58
C CYS A 55 2.43 -8.87 2.00
N GLY A 56 3.68 -8.46 2.19
CA GLY A 56 4.38 -8.50 3.47
C GLY A 56 3.66 -7.73 4.60
N ARG A 57 2.92 -6.66 4.27
CA ARG A 57 2.03 -5.98 5.24
C ARG A 57 0.95 -6.91 5.78
N CYS A 58 0.30 -7.67 4.89
CA CYS A 58 -0.71 -8.65 5.30
C CYS A 58 -0.10 -9.79 6.10
N THR A 59 1.10 -10.26 5.74
CA THR A 59 1.86 -11.24 6.51
C THR A 59 2.16 -10.72 7.91
N SER A 60 2.69 -9.50 8.05
CA SER A 60 2.94 -8.87 9.35
C SER A 60 1.67 -8.73 10.19
N ASN A 61 0.55 -8.33 9.57
CA ASN A 61 -0.74 -8.19 10.28
C ASN A 61 -1.34 -9.53 10.74
N LEU A 62 -1.01 -10.64 10.08
CA LEU A 62 -1.55 -11.96 10.45
C LEU A 62 -0.63 -12.72 11.40
N TYR A 63 0.69 -12.58 11.25
CA TYR A 63 1.68 -13.47 11.87
C TYR A 63 2.84 -12.72 12.55
N GLY A 64 2.88 -11.39 12.47
CA GLY A 64 3.92 -10.54 13.04
C GLY A 64 3.39 -9.50 14.01
N ALA A 65 4.11 -8.39 14.14
CA ALA A 65 3.73 -7.28 15.03
C ALA A 65 2.58 -6.41 14.48
N GLY A 66 2.21 -6.60 13.21
CA GLY A 66 1.26 -5.76 12.51
C GLY A 66 1.85 -4.45 11.98
N GLU A 67 1.02 -3.71 11.25
CA GLU A 67 1.34 -2.38 10.74
C GLU A 67 0.94 -1.29 11.74
N GLU A 68 1.79 -0.29 11.92
CA GLU A 68 1.41 0.93 12.63
C GLU A 68 0.68 1.87 11.66
N ARG A 69 -0.53 2.30 12.05
CA ARG A 69 -1.28 3.36 11.36
C ARG A 69 -1.34 4.59 12.25
N ARG A 70 -0.99 5.75 11.69
CA ARG A 70 -0.96 7.01 12.44
C ARG A 70 -2.21 7.84 12.19
N ILE A 71 -2.83 7.68 11.02
CA ILE A 71 -4.04 8.40 10.61
C ILE A 71 -5.06 7.37 10.10
N ALA A 72 -6.26 7.35 10.68
CA ALA A 72 -7.35 6.44 10.34
C ALA A 72 -8.68 7.20 10.21
#